data_AF-A0A814APE9-F1
#
_entry.id   AF-A0A814APE9-F1
#
_cell.length_a   1.000
_cell.length_b   1.000
_cell.length_c   1.000
_cell.angle_alpha   90.00
_cell.angle_beta   90.00
_cell.angle_gamma   90.00
#
_symmetry.space_group_name_H-M   'P 1'
#
loop_
_entity.id
_entity.type
_entity.pdbx_description
1 polymer ?
#
loop_
_entity_poly.entity_id
_entity_poly.type
_entity_poly.pdbx_seq_one_letter_code
_entity_poly.pdbx_strand_id
1 'polypeptide(L)'
;MKFKLLQVVAMLNFYIIPLISAQKCKNQYGKNKYDGECMEVSACTGAALISNCPGVNRVCCIADNKPSSFEYTLLKKSIFLKTFGNTTRNNVIYHYLVESIQASQKNTEYKLAAYISQLAGETKTFEQLEGRGGIYLKGKKNYELAQTALKIDLVNNPEKAAFPSVAFKIAAWIWLNNVELINQTSQSPIKGPLNDLIDGTYLNYALLTNYLTYDPKSFLTRLEINDMMLKALNFRPLKKSRGLECMLDGQLGYSVPICHAQQKAFYCGCDGDFDKKESCNYGLLKNGKCLNPSFVRCCVENYSNNIDLVI
;
A
#
# COMPACT_ATOMS: atom_id res chain seq x y z
N MET A 1 15.71 -66.70 -34.87
CA MET A 1 15.85 -65.22 -34.73
C MET A 1 16.43 -64.94 -33.35
N LYS A 2 17.72 -64.62 -33.23
CA LYS A 2 18.42 -64.39 -31.95
C LYS A 2 18.46 -62.88 -31.65
N PHE A 3 17.70 -62.42 -30.67
CA PHE A 3 17.75 -61.03 -30.19
C PHE A 3 18.94 -60.85 -29.24
N LYS A 4 19.88 -59.98 -29.61
CA LYS A 4 20.98 -59.53 -28.74
C LYS A 4 20.45 -58.47 -27.78
N LEU A 5 20.58 -58.73 -26.48
CA LEU A 5 20.42 -57.76 -25.40
C LEU A 5 21.59 -56.77 -25.46
N LEU A 6 21.33 -55.49 -25.74
CA LEU A 6 22.31 -54.41 -25.55
C LEU A 6 22.05 -53.77 -24.17
N GLN A 7 22.94 -54.00 -23.22
CA GLN A 7 22.97 -53.27 -21.95
C GLN A 7 23.52 -51.87 -22.20
N VAL A 8 22.67 -50.84 -22.10
CA VAL A 8 23.09 -49.44 -22.04
C VAL A 8 23.34 -49.11 -20.57
N VAL A 9 24.61 -49.11 -20.17
CA VAL A 9 25.05 -48.59 -18.87
C VAL A 9 25.09 -47.06 -18.97
N ALA A 10 24.00 -46.41 -18.57
CA ALA A 10 23.95 -44.97 -18.45
C ALA A 10 24.77 -44.55 -17.20
N MET A 11 25.94 -43.95 -17.42
CA MET A 11 26.71 -43.29 -16.37
C MET A 11 25.96 -42.05 -15.89
N LEU A 12 25.19 -42.19 -14.81
CA LEU A 12 24.64 -41.09 -14.03
C LEU A 12 25.78 -40.42 -13.26
N ASN A 13 26.42 -39.43 -13.88
CA ASN A 13 27.34 -38.50 -13.21
C ASN A 13 26.50 -37.59 -12.29
N PHE A 14 26.33 -38.01 -11.03
CA PHE A 14 25.79 -37.15 -9.99
C PHE A 14 26.80 -36.04 -9.68
N TYR A 15 26.67 -34.91 -10.36
CA TYR A 15 27.31 -33.66 -9.95
C TYR A 15 26.77 -33.30 -8.56
N ILE A 16 27.56 -33.57 -7.52
CA ILE A 16 27.32 -33.07 -6.16
C ILE A 16 27.54 -31.56 -6.22
N ILE A 17 26.47 -30.80 -6.42
CA ILE A 17 26.50 -29.34 -6.28
C ILE A 17 26.69 -29.09 -4.77
N PRO A 18 27.78 -28.44 -4.33
CA PRO A 18 27.96 -28.11 -2.93
C PRO A 18 26.79 -27.23 -2.48
N LEU A 19 26.13 -27.63 -1.39
CA LEU A 19 25.15 -26.81 -0.68
C LEU A 19 25.84 -25.50 -0.27
N ILE A 20 25.59 -24.44 -1.03
CA ILE A 20 26.04 -23.09 -0.70
C ILE A 20 25.38 -22.74 0.63
N SER A 21 26.15 -22.73 1.71
CA SER A 21 25.70 -22.27 3.02
C SER A 21 25.09 -20.89 2.90
N ALA A 22 23.90 -20.69 3.46
CA ALA A 22 23.24 -19.39 3.47
C ALA A 22 24.19 -18.33 4.04
N GLN A 23 24.52 -17.32 3.23
CA GLN A 23 25.42 -16.25 3.64
C GLN A 23 24.77 -15.44 4.76
N LYS A 24 25.46 -15.32 5.89
CA LYS A 24 25.00 -14.50 7.01
C LYS A 24 25.12 -13.01 6.69
N CYS A 25 24.20 -12.23 7.21
CA CYS A 25 24.19 -10.77 7.12
C CYS A 25 23.78 -10.17 8.46
N LYS A 26 24.00 -8.86 8.61
CA LYS A 26 23.47 -8.07 9.72
C LYS A 26 22.77 -6.84 9.14
N ASN A 27 21.73 -6.37 9.81
CA ASN A 27 21.14 -5.10 9.42
C ASN A 27 22.13 -3.94 9.65
N GLN A 28 21.99 -2.91 8.83
CA GLN A 28 22.78 -1.67 8.92
C GLN A 28 22.05 -0.54 9.67
N TYR A 29 20.84 -0.80 10.17
CA TYR A 29 19.95 0.21 10.73
C TYR A 29 19.77 0.04 12.24
N GLY A 30 19.77 1.15 12.96
CA GLY A 30 19.55 1.16 14.41
C GLY A 30 20.79 0.80 15.23
N LYS A 31 20.66 0.87 16.56
CA LYS A 31 21.74 0.50 17.50
C LYS A 31 21.90 -1.02 17.60
N ASN A 32 20.81 -1.75 17.43
CA ASN A 32 20.77 -3.19 17.53
C ASN A 32 21.03 -3.84 16.18
N LYS A 33 22.09 -4.65 16.13
CA LYS A 33 22.44 -5.47 14.97
C LYS A 33 21.71 -6.81 15.08
N TYR A 34 20.72 -7.03 14.23
CA TYR A 34 20.03 -8.31 14.10
C TYR A 34 20.79 -9.17 13.11
N ASP A 35 21.01 -10.43 13.46
CA ASP A 35 21.58 -11.42 12.57
C ASP A 35 20.50 -11.93 11.62
N GLY A 36 20.86 -12.05 10.35
CA GLY A 36 19.98 -12.53 9.30
C GLY A 36 20.72 -13.38 8.27
N GLU A 37 19.98 -13.75 7.23
CA GLU A 37 20.49 -14.54 6.11
C GLU A 37 20.18 -13.86 4.78
N CYS A 38 21.16 -13.83 3.90
CA CYS A 38 20.99 -13.33 2.55
C CYS A 38 20.17 -14.32 1.73
N MET A 39 19.00 -13.88 1.26
CA MET A 39 18.11 -14.67 0.41
C MET A 39 17.33 -13.77 -0.54
N GLU A 40 16.68 -14.38 -1.52
CA GLU A 40 15.71 -13.69 -2.38
C GLU A 40 14.58 -13.10 -1.53
N VAL A 41 14.12 -11.90 -1.89
CA VAL A 41 13.02 -11.22 -1.20
C VAL A 41 11.78 -12.11 -1.09
N SER A 42 11.43 -12.84 -2.16
CA SER A 42 10.27 -13.73 -2.23
C SER A 42 10.33 -14.92 -1.25
N ALA A 43 11.53 -15.27 -0.77
CA ALA A 43 11.76 -16.31 0.22
C ALA A 43 11.73 -15.79 1.66
N CYS A 44 11.89 -14.47 1.86
CA CYS A 44 12.00 -13.89 3.20
C CYS A 44 10.64 -13.76 3.89
N THR A 45 10.45 -14.46 5.01
CA THR A 45 9.19 -14.45 5.78
C THR A 45 9.13 -13.38 6.88
N GLY A 46 10.24 -12.69 7.16
CA GLY A 46 10.34 -11.67 8.19
C GLY A 46 10.74 -10.31 7.65
N ALA A 47 11.57 -9.58 8.40
CA ALA A 47 12.10 -8.30 7.97
C ALA A 47 13.07 -8.52 6.81
N ALA A 48 12.72 -8.01 5.64
CA ALA A 48 13.62 -7.90 4.50
C ALA A 48 14.33 -6.56 4.61
N LEU A 49 15.65 -6.53 4.74
CA LEU A 49 16.43 -5.30 4.86
C LEU A 49 17.52 -5.24 3.79
N ILE A 50 17.66 -4.10 3.12
CA ILE A 50 18.71 -3.80 2.17
C ILE A 50 20.00 -3.82 2.97
N SER A 51 20.91 -4.67 2.52
CA SER A 51 22.25 -4.84 3.06
C SER A 51 23.17 -5.28 1.92
N ASN A 52 24.44 -5.50 2.22
CA ASN A 52 25.44 -5.94 1.24
C ASN A 52 25.31 -7.44 0.86
N CYS A 53 24.08 -7.94 0.70
CA CYS A 53 23.85 -9.27 0.17
C CYS A 53 24.23 -9.30 -1.32
N PRO A 54 25.17 -10.16 -1.74
CA PRO A 54 25.58 -10.23 -3.14
C PRO A 54 24.48 -10.83 -3.99
N GLY A 55 24.27 -10.27 -5.19
CA GLY A 55 23.26 -10.68 -6.16
C GLY A 55 22.13 -9.66 -6.32
N VAL A 56 21.30 -9.87 -7.34
CA VAL A 56 20.13 -9.01 -7.64
C VAL A 56 18.94 -9.49 -6.81
N ASN A 57 18.09 -8.58 -6.31
CA ASN A 57 16.87 -8.89 -5.54
C ASN A 57 17.07 -9.68 -4.23
N ARG A 58 18.26 -9.58 -3.64
CA ARG A 58 18.58 -10.24 -2.37
C ARG A 58 18.58 -9.24 -1.23
N VAL A 59 18.10 -9.70 -0.09
CA VAL A 59 17.96 -8.92 1.14
C VAL A 59 18.54 -9.68 2.32
N CYS A 60 18.88 -8.95 3.37
CA CYS A 60 19.10 -9.56 4.66
C CYS A 60 17.76 -9.90 5.29
N CYS A 61 17.41 -11.18 5.29
CA CYS A 61 16.19 -11.63 5.93
C CYS A 61 16.44 -11.92 7.40
N ILE A 62 15.67 -11.26 8.26
CA ILE A 62 15.65 -11.52 9.70
C ILE A 62 14.31 -12.13 10.04
N ALA A 63 14.34 -13.27 10.75
CA ALA A 63 13.13 -13.97 11.15
C ALA A 63 12.22 -13.08 12.02
N ASP A 64 10.92 -13.22 11.83
CA ASP A 64 9.88 -12.52 12.60
C ASP A 64 9.04 -13.53 13.40
N ASN A 65 8.27 -13.03 14.36
CA ASN A 65 7.34 -13.82 15.15
C ASN A 65 6.24 -14.39 14.28
N LYS A 66 6.04 -15.71 14.31
CA LYS A 66 5.01 -16.39 13.52
C LYS A 66 3.63 -15.72 13.74
N PRO A 67 2.91 -15.34 12.67
CA PRO A 67 1.57 -14.79 12.80
C PRO A 67 0.58 -15.85 13.25
N SER A 68 -0.57 -15.40 13.72
CA SER A 68 -1.72 -16.27 13.94
C SER A 68 -2.24 -16.85 12.62
N SER A 69 -2.77 -18.07 12.65
CA SER A 69 -3.23 -18.79 11.46
C SER A 69 -4.70 -18.52 11.11
N PHE A 70 -5.22 -17.32 11.41
CA PHE A 70 -6.61 -16.99 11.13
C PHE A 70 -6.81 -16.65 9.64
N GLU A 71 -8.02 -16.97 9.15
CA GLU A 71 -8.51 -16.57 7.83
C GLU A 71 -9.52 -15.44 7.98
N TYR A 72 -9.58 -14.55 6.99
CA TYR A 72 -10.57 -13.47 6.95
C TYR A 72 -11.67 -13.80 5.94
N THR A 73 -12.94 -13.69 6.35
CA THR A 73 -14.09 -14.14 5.55
C THR A 73 -14.14 -13.52 4.16
N LEU A 74 -13.86 -12.21 4.06
CA LEU A 74 -13.90 -11.50 2.77
C LEU A 74 -12.63 -11.70 1.93
N LEU A 75 -11.46 -11.87 2.58
CA LEU A 75 -10.17 -12.03 1.89
C LEU A 75 -9.60 -13.43 2.17
N LYS A 76 -9.97 -14.40 1.34
CA LYS A 76 -9.38 -15.74 1.39
C LYS A 76 -7.91 -15.69 0.96
N LYS A 77 -7.06 -16.54 1.56
CA LYS A 77 -5.65 -16.67 1.17
C LYS A 77 -5.44 -16.92 -0.32
N SER A 78 -6.30 -17.75 -0.93
CA SER A 78 -6.22 -18.06 -2.36
C SER A 78 -6.45 -16.84 -3.26
N ILE A 79 -7.36 -15.95 -2.88
CA ILE A 79 -7.61 -14.69 -3.60
C ILE A 79 -6.37 -13.81 -3.50
N PHE A 80 -5.84 -13.63 -2.28
CA PHE A 80 -4.63 -12.85 -2.04
C PHE A 80 -3.43 -13.35 -2.85
N LEU A 81 -3.13 -14.65 -2.80
CA LEU A 81 -1.98 -15.23 -3.51
C LEU A 81 -2.16 -15.22 -5.03
N LYS A 82 -3.40 -15.29 -5.54
CA LYS A 82 -3.68 -15.12 -6.96
C LYS A 82 -3.42 -13.67 -7.41
N THR A 83 -3.74 -12.69 -6.56
CA THR A 83 -3.57 -11.27 -6.89
C THR A 83 -2.13 -10.80 -6.76
N PHE A 84 -1.42 -11.19 -5.70
CA PHE A 84 -0.08 -10.67 -5.39
C PHE A 84 1.06 -11.68 -5.62
N GLY A 85 0.73 -12.89 -6.08
CA GLY A 85 1.70 -13.94 -6.35
C GLY A 85 1.89 -14.93 -5.20
N ASN A 86 2.09 -16.20 -5.55
CA ASN A 86 2.27 -17.29 -4.59
C ASN A 86 3.75 -17.49 -4.25
N THR A 87 4.26 -16.66 -3.34
CA THR A 87 5.63 -16.74 -2.82
C THR A 87 5.62 -17.18 -1.36
N THR A 88 6.75 -17.70 -0.86
CA THR A 88 6.90 -18.04 0.57
C THR A 88 6.61 -16.82 1.45
N ARG A 89 7.12 -15.65 1.06
CA ARG A 89 6.85 -14.38 1.72
C ARG A 89 5.37 -14.06 1.76
N ASN A 90 4.68 -14.08 0.61
CA ASN A 90 3.26 -13.72 0.54
C ASN A 90 2.38 -14.71 1.32
N ASN A 91 2.77 -15.99 1.37
CA ASN A 91 2.09 -16.98 2.21
C ASN A 91 2.09 -16.63 3.69
N VAL A 92 3.14 -15.96 4.19
CA VAL A 92 3.23 -15.51 5.58
C VAL A 92 2.63 -14.11 5.73
N ILE A 93 2.89 -13.19 4.80
CA ILE A 93 2.35 -11.82 4.83
C ILE A 93 0.82 -11.81 4.89
N TYR A 94 0.16 -12.73 4.19
CA TYR A 94 -1.30 -12.87 4.25
C TYR A 94 -1.82 -12.86 5.69
N HIS A 95 -1.18 -13.58 6.60
CA HIS A 95 -1.65 -13.70 7.98
C HIS A 95 -1.46 -12.40 8.77
N TYR A 96 -0.34 -11.71 8.61
CA TYR A 96 -0.16 -10.38 9.23
C TYR A 96 -1.13 -9.34 8.66
N LEU A 97 -1.41 -9.41 7.35
CA LEU A 97 -2.41 -8.55 6.70
C LEU A 97 -3.80 -8.80 7.29
N VAL A 98 -4.19 -10.06 7.49
CA VAL A 98 -5.49 -10.42 8.11
C VAL A 98 -5.60 -9.86 9.53
N GLU A 99 -4.58 -10.02 10.36
CA GLU A 99 -4.55 -9.43 11.71
C GLU A 99 -4.73 -7.90 11.67
N SER A 100 -4.07 -7.26 10.70
CA SER A 100 -4.14 -5.81 10.47
C SER A 100 -5.53 -5.33 10.03
N ILE A 101 -6.18 -6.07 9.13
CA ILE A 101 -7.54 -5.80 8.64
C ILE A 101 -8.53 -5.88 9.80
N GLN A 102 -8.41 -6.92 10.64
CA GLN A 102 -9.26 -7.08 11.83
C GLN A 102 -9.05 -5.94 12.82
N ALA A 103 -7.79 -5.61 13.13
CA ALA A 103 -7.43 -4.53 14.04
C ALA A 103 -7.95 -3.17 13.56
N SER A 104 -8.01 -2.95 12.25
CA SER A 104 -8.45 -1.68 11.66
C SER A 104 -9.97 -1.59 11.38
N GLN A 105 -10.76 -2.58 11.79
CA GLN A 105 -12.24 -2.59 11.69
C GLN A 105 -12.77 -2.40 10.25
N LYS A 106 -12.17 -3.09 9.27
CA LYS A 106 -12.49 -2.92 7.83
C LYS A 106 -13.57 -3.89 7.38
N ASN A 107 -14.84 -3.53 7.58
CA ASN A 107 -15.97 -4.43 7.32
C ASN A 107 -16.77 -4.11 6.05
N THR A 108 -16.40 -3.09 5.28
CA THR A 108 -17.07 -2.78 4.00
C THR A 108 -16.17 -3.08 2.80
N GLU A 109 -16.82 -3.36 1.67
CA GLU A 109 -16.20 -3.76 0.40
C GLU A 109 -15.07 -2.82 -0.02
N TYR A 110 -15.38 -1.52 -0.11
CA TYR A 110 -14.45 -0.49 -0.54
C TYR A 110 -13.34 -0.22 0.47
N LYS A 111 -13.64 -0.27 1.78
CA LYS A 111 -12.64 -0.05 2.84
C LYS A 111 -11.58 -1.14 2.82
N LEU A 112 -11.97 -2.39 2.59
CA LEU A 112 -11.05 -3.51 2.49
C LEU A 112 -10.12 -3.37 1.27
N ALA A 113 -10.70 -3.13 0.08
CA ALA A 113 -9.92 -3.00 -1.15
C ALA A 113 -8.94 -1.81 -1.07
N ALA A 114 -9.42 -0.66 -0.59
CA ALA A 114 -8.59 0.53 -0.43
C ALA A 114 -7.49 0.32 0.61
N TYR A 115 -7.77 -0.36 1.73
CA TYR A 115 -6.74 -0.68 2.71
C TYR A 115 -5.61 -1.50 2.07
N ILE A 116 -5.96 -2.61 1.42
CA ILE A 116 -4.99 -3.52 0.81
C ILE A 116 -4.19 -2.81 -0.28
N SER A 117 -4.84 -2.00 -1.12
CA SER A 117 -4.16 -1.28 -2.21
C SER A 117 -3.18 -0.22 -1.71
N GLN A 118 -3.51 0.48 -0.62
CA GLN A 118 -2.59 1.45 -0.02
C GLN A 118 -1.37 0.75 0.60
N LEU A 119 -1.56 -0.38 1.28
CA LEU A 119 -0.44 -1.15 1.82
C LEU A 119 0.41 -1.76 0.70
N ALA A 120 -0.22 -2.35 -0.32
CA ALA A 120 0.49 -2.90 -1.46
C ALA A 120 1.25 -1.83 -2.25
N GLY A 121 0.67 -0.64 -2.42
CA GLY A 121 1.34 0.48 -3.07
C GLY A 121 2.56 0.98 -2.30
N GLU A 122 2.49 0.98 -0.97
CA GLU A 122 3.63 1.36 -0.12
C GLU A 122 4.75 0.33 -0.18
N THR A 123 4.36 -0.94 -0.22
CA THR A 123 5.28 -2.07 -0.01
C THR A 123 5.75 -2.72 -1.31
N LYS A 124 5.47 -2.08 -2.46
CA LYS A 124 5.67 -2.67 -3.80
C LYS A 124 5.11 -4.10 -3.86
N THR A 125 3.79 -4.20 -3.72
CA THR A 125 3.04 -5.47 -3.71
C THR A 125 3.54 -6.47 -2.66
N PHE A 126 3.85 -5.98 -1.46
CA PHE A 126 4.34 -6.76 -0.31
C PHE A 126 5.74 -7.36 -0.44
N GLU A 127 6.44 -7.08 -1.54
CA GLU A 127 7.82 -7.51 -1.72
C GLU A 127 8.76 -6.72 -0.81
N GLN A 128 8.51 -5.43 -0.60
CA GLN A 128 9.39 -4.55 0.17
C GLN A 128 8.66 -3.98 1.38
N LEU A 129 9.02 -4.39 2.60
CA LEU A 129 8.61 -3.71 3.84
C LEU A 129 9.68 -2.71 4.32
N GLU A 130 10.64 -2.42 3.45
CA GLU A 130 11.73 -1.51 3.72
C GLU A 130 11.24 -0.08 3.62
N GLY A 131 11.51 0.70 4.68
CA GLY A 131 10.84 1.97 4.90
C GLY A 131 9.87 1.95 6.07
N ARG A 132 10.14 1.19 7.13
CA ARG A 132 9.54 1.45 8.45
C ARG A 132 8.01 1.25 8.52
N GLY A 133 7.45 0.29 7.78
CA GLY A 133 6.08 -0.19 7.99
C GLY A 133 5.31 -0.52 6.71
N GLY A 134 4.11 -1.10 6.86
CA GLY A 134 3.15 -1.27 5.75
C GLY A 134 2.51 0.05 5.32
N ILE A 135 2.58 1.07 6.19
CA ILE A 135 2.41 2.49 5.90
C ILE A 135 3.60 3.19 6.57
N TYR A 136 4.38 3.97 5.80
CA TYR A 136 5.67 4.52 6.22
C TYR A 136 5.54 5.51 7.40
N LEU A 137 6.22 5.27 8.53
CA LEU A 137 6.30 6.21 9.66
C LEU A 137 7.36 7.31 9.43
N LYS A 138 6.93 8.58 9.35
CA LYS A 138 7.78 9.78 9.21
C LYS A 138 7.95 10.49 10.55
N GLY A 139 9.18 10.82 10.93
CA GLY A 139 9.48 11.72 12.04
C GLY A 139 9.38 11.08 13.43
N LYS A 140 10.21 11.55 14.36
CA LYS A 140 10.37 10.99 15.71
C LYS A 140 9.06 10.95 16.51
N LYS A 141 8.23 11.99 16.40
CA LYS A 141 6.96 12.09 17.13
C LYS A 141 5.99 10.96 16.77
N ASN A 142 5.95 10.53 15.51
CA ASN A 142 5.10 9.40 15.11
C ASN A 142 5.58 8.07 15.67
N TYR A 143 6.89 7.91 15.81
CA TYR A 143 7.48 6.77 16.51
C TYR A 143 7.13 6.75 18.00
N GLU A 144 7.16 7.90 18.68
CA GLU A 144 6.78 8.05 20.09
C GLU A 144 5.29 7.73 20.31
N LEU A 145 4.42 8.24 19.42
CA LEU A 145 2.98 7.97 19.46
C LEU A 145 2.67 6.48 19.19
N ALA A 146 3.26 5.91 18.13
CA ALA A 146 3.09 4.49 17.80
C ALA A 146 3.60 3.59 18.92
N GLN A 147 4.76 3.91 19.50
CA GLN A 147 5.32 3.18 20.64
C GLN A 147 4.36 3.18 21.83
N THR A 148 3.79 4.34 22.17
CA THR A 148 2.86 4.48 23.29
C THR A 148 1.58 3.66 23.05
N ALA A 149 1.03 3.75 21.84
CA ALA A 149 -0.21 3.06 21.49
C ALA A 149 -0.03 1.53 21.37
N LEU A 150 1.05 1.08 20.73
CA LEU A 150 1.31 -0.33 20.44
C LEU A 150 2.10 -1.04 21.53
N LYS A 151 2.67 -0.29 22.49
CA LYS A 151 3.59 -0.80 23.53
C LYS A 151 4.80 -1.54 22.95
N ILE A 152 5.31 -1.04 21.82
CA ILE A 152 6.51 -1.55 21.13
C ILE A 152 7.55 -0.46 21.17
N ASP A 153 8.76 -0.76 21.67
CA ASP A 153 9.86 0.19 21.66
C ASP A 153 10.31 0.46 20.22
N LEU A 154 9.80 1.53 19.62
CA LEU A 154 10.09 1.97 18.26
C LEU A 154 11.05 3.18 18.28
N VAL A 155 11.13 3.91 19.38
CA VAL A 155 11.98 5.10 19.50
C VAL A 155 13.45 4.70 19.62
N ASN A 156 13.77 3.70 20.44
CA ASN A 156 15.14 3.21 20.57
C ASN A 156 15.48 2.14 19.52
N ASN A 157 14.46 1.48 18.96
CA ASN A 157 14.58 0.38 18.00
C ASN A 157 13.70 0.61 16.76
N PRO A 158 13.94 1.68 15.97
CA PRO A 158 13.10 2.05 14.83
C PRO A 158 13.07 1.00 13.71
N GLU A 159 14.09 0.14 13.64
CA GLU A 159 14.18 -0.97 12.70
C GLU A 159 13.14 -2.07 12.95
N LYS A 160 12.55 -2.15 14.16
CA LYS A 160 11.42 -3.05 14.43
C LYS A 160 10.23 -2.81 13.51
N ALA A 161 10.08 -1.59 12.98
CA ALA A 161 9.01 -1.27 12.04
C ALA A 161 9.13 -2.00 10.69
N ALA A 162 10.28 -2.61 10.37
CA ALA A 162 10.45 -3.42 9.15
C ALA A 162 9.98 -4.88 9.31
N PHE A 163 9.73 -5.33 10.54
CA PHE A 163 9.20 -6.66 10.81
C PHE A 163 7.71 -6.69 10.46
N PRO A 164 7.24 -7.60 9.59
CA PRO A 164 5.82 -7.74 9.27
C PRO A 164 4.88 -7.65 10.49
N SER A 165 5.17 -8.35 11.59
CA SER A 165 4.36 -8.40 12.80
C SER A 165 4.15 -7.04 13.47
N VAL A 166 5.08 -6.10 13.24
CA VAL A 166 5.05 -4.73 13.75
C VAL A 166 4.56 -3.76 12.68
N ALA A 167 5.03 -3.92 11.44
CA ALA A 167 4.69 -3.11 10.28
C ALA A 167 3.17 -3.06 10.02
N PHE A 168 2.50 -4.21 10.12
CA PHE A 168 1.07 -4.33 9.93
C PHE A 168 0.26 -3.79 11.12
N LYS A 169 0.79 -3.85 12.35
CA LYS A 169 0.17 -3.20 13.53
C LYS A 169 0.25 -1.68 13.41
N ILE A 170 1.39 -1.16 12.98
CA ILE A 170 1.58 0.26 12.67
C ILE A 170 0.59 0.71 11.59
N ALA A 171 0.46 -0.05 10.49
CA ALA A 171 -0.47 0.29 9.42
C ALA A 171 -1.93 0.36 9.90
N ALA A 172 -2.37 -0.62 10.71
CA ALA A 172 -3.71 -0.60 11.31
C ALA A 172 -3.91 0.61 12.24
N TRP A 173 -2.90 0.92 13.06
CA TRP A 173 -2.93 2.05 13.99
C TRP A 173 -2.99 3.41 13.28
N ILE A 174 -2.13 3.65 12.27
CA ILE A 174 -2.14 4.88 11.46
C ILE A 174 -3.53 5.09 10.87
N TRP A 175 -4.11 4.02 10.33
CA TRP A 175 -5.40 4.09 9.68
C TRP A 175 -6.54 4.51 10.62
N LEU A 176 -6.57 3.93 11.82
CA LEU A 176 -7.62 4.22 12.79
C LEU A 176 -7.49 5.62 13.40
N ASN A 177 -6.27 6.06 13.65
CA ASN A 177 -6.03 7.28 14.42
C ASN A 177 -5.88 8.51 13.51
N ASN A 178 -6.01 8.32 12.19
CA ASN A 178 -5.72 9.33 11.16
C ASN A 178 -4.50 10.15 11.55
N VAL A 179 -3.44 9.42 11.95
CA VAL A 179 -2.20 10.04 12.41
C VAL A 179 -1.60 10.61 11.16
N GLU A 180 -1.92 11.87 10.87
CA GLU A 180 -1.11 12.66 9.96
C GLU A 180 0.34 12.26 10.21
N LEU A 181 1.04 11.89 9.15
CA LEU A 181 2.49 11.86 9.15
C LEU A 181 2.96 13.30 9.36
N ILE A 182 2.85 13.79 10.60
CA ILE A 182 3.00 15.13 11.18
C ILE A 182 3.93 15.98 10.33
N ASN A 183 3.41 16.47 9.20
CA ASN A 183 4.09 17.38 8.32
C ASN A 183 4.14 18.69 9.11
N GLN A 184 5.30 19.25 9.39
CA GLN A 184 6.05 20.06 8.43
C GLN A 184 5.29 21.34 7.98
N THR A 185 4.04 21.55 8.42
CA THR A 185 3.25 22.77 8.23
C THR A 185 2.32 22.98 9.42
N SER A 186 2.36 24.16 10.04
CA SER A 186 1.68 24.55 11.29
C SER A 186 0.14 24.62 11.22
N GLN A 187 -0.53 23.67 10.57
CA GLN A 187 -1.99 23.66 10.36
C GLN A 187 -2.61 22.43 11.01
N SER A 188 -3.84 22.60 11.51
CA SER A 188 -4.55 21.54 12.24
C SER A 188 -5.13 20.49 11.28
N PRO A 189 -4.97 19.19 11.56
CA PRO A 189 -5.58 18.12 10.78
C PRO A 189 -7.10 18.26 10.70
N ILE A 190 -7.66 17.91 9.54
CA ILE A 190 -9.05 17.45 9.47
C ILE A 190 -9.10 16.10 10.21
N LYS A 191 -9.59 16.13 11.45
CA LYS A 191 -9.74 14.97 12.32
C LYS A 191 -10.92 14.11 11.85
N GLY A 192 -10.65 13.10 11.03
CA GLY A 192 -11.56 11.97 10.81
C GLY A 192 -10.74 10.72 10.47
N PRO A 193 -11.10 9.51 10.95
CA PRO A 193 -10.40 8.27 10.57
C PRO A 193 -10.30 8.15 9.05
N LEU A 194 -9.20 7.62 8.49
CA LEU A 194 -9.05 7.41 7.04
C LEU A 194 -10.19 6.58 6.43
N ASN A 195 -10.90 5.83 7.27
CA ASN A 195 -12.14 5.13 6.95
C ASN A 195 -13.24 6.04 6.38
N ASP A 196 -13.31 7.30 6.80
CA ASP A 196 -14.37 8.22 6.40
C ASP A 196 -14.13 8.78 4.99
N LEU A 197 -12.88 8.71 4.52
CA LEU A 197 -12.50 9.01 3.14
C LEU A 197 -12.77 7.84 2.18
N ILE A 198 -13.55 6.83 2.58
CA ILE A 198 -13.81 5.67 1.73
C ILE A 198 -15.30 5.36 1.71
N ASP A 199 -15.94 5.89 0.67
CA ASP A 199 -17.36 5.72 0.35
C ASP A 199 -17.56 4.90 -0.96
N GLY A 200 -16.47 4.45 -1.57
CA GLY A 200 -16.50 3.75 -2.86
C GLY A 200 -16.48 4.67 -4.08
N THR A 201 -16.15 5.94 -3.91
CA THR A 201 -15.98 6.89 -5.01
C THR A 201 -14.52 7.11 -5.36
N TYR A 202 -14.28 7.46 -6.62
CA TYR A 202 -12.94 7.75 -7.12
C TYR A 202 -12.30 8.98 -6.47
N LEU A 203 -13.10 10.02 -6.20
CA LEU A 203 -12.64 11.23 -5.54
C LEU A 203 -12.07 10.95 -4.15
N ASN A 204 -12.84 10.25 -3.33
CA ASN A 204 -12.45 9.96 -1.96
C ASN A 204 -11.26 8.99 -1.89
N TYR A 205 -11.15 8.06 -2.85
CA TYR A 205 -9.95 7.25 -3.02
C TYR A 205 -8.70 8.06 -3.41
N ALA A 206 -8.85 9.07 -4.28
CA ALA A 206 -7.76 9.99 -4.63
C ALA A 206 -7.32 10.84 -3.43
N LEU A 207 -8.28 11.36 -2.65
CA LEU A 207 -8.01 12.09 -1.42
C LEU A 207 -7.27 11.20 -0.41
N LEU A 208 -7.75 9.99 -0.15
CA LEU A 208 -7.08 9.01 0.72
C LEU A 208 -5.62 8.80 0.31
N THR A 209 -5.37 8.60 -0.99
CA THR A 209 -4.01 8.39 -1.49
C THR A 209 -3.14 9.62 -1.25
N ASN A 210 -3.68 10.81 -1.51
CA ASN A 210 -2.98 12.07 -1.24
C ASN A 210 -2.60 12.22 0.23
N TYR A 211 -3.55 11.94 1.13
CA TYR A 211 -3.33 12.02 2.58
C TYR A 211 -2.22 11.09 3.06
N LEU A 212 -2.11 9.89 2.46
CA LEU A 212 -1.12 8.91 2.85
C LEU A 212 0.27 9.19 2.27
N THR A 213 0.36 9.56 0.99
CA THR A 213 1.64 9.58 0.28
C THR A 213 2.18 10.99 0.02
N TYR A 214 1.30 11.98 -0.17
CA TYR A 214 1.61 13.27 -0.78
C TYR A 214 2.34 13.15 -2.14
N ASP A 215 2.26 11.99 -2.80
CA ASP A 215 2.95 11.70 -4.06
C ASP A 215 1.96 11.44 -5.20
N PRO A 216 1.79 12.41 -6.13
CA PRO A 216 0.94 12.27 -7.29
C PRO A 216 1.24 11.08 -8.20
N LYS A 217 2.50 10.64 -8.23
CA LYS A 217 2.92 9.56 -9.12
C LYS A 217 2.46 8.19 -8.61
N SER A 218 2.36 8.03 -7.29
CA SER A 218 1.97 6.75 -6.67
C SER A 218 0.50 6.37 -6.86
N PHE A 219 -0.35 7.33 -7.23
CA PHE A 219 -1.80 7.12 -7.29
C PHE A 219 -2.25 6.16 -8.37
N LEU A 220 -1.69 6.25 -9.58
CA LEU A 220 -2.08 5.36 -10.68
C LEU A 220 -1.86 3.90 -10.31
N THR A 221 -0.68 3.59 -9.79
CA THR A 221 -0.34 2.24 -9.33
C THR A 221 -1.27 1.77 -8.21
N ARG A 222 -1.57 2.65 -7.24
CA ARG A 222 -2.50 2.31 -6.15
C ARG A 222 -3.93 2.11 -6.65
N LEU A 223 -4.38 2.90 -7.61
CA LEU A 223 -5.69 2.77 -8.25
C LEU A 223 -5.79 1.43 -8.99
N GLU A 224 -4.79 1.09 -9.78
CA GLU A 224 -4.73 -0.20 -10.49
C GLU A 224 -4.79 -1.37 -9.51
N ILE A 225 -4.06 -1.31 -8.40
CA ILE A 225 -4.13 -2.34 -7.35
C ILE A 225 -5.52 -2.40 -6.72
N ASN A 226 -6.14 -1.25 -6.44
CA ASN A 226 -7.49 -1.20 -5.89
C ASN A 226 -8.51 -1.82 -6.84
N ASP A 227 -8.44 -1.51 -8.13
CA ASP A 227 -9.31 -2.08 -9.15
C ASP A 227 -9.13 -3.60 -9.28
N MET A 228 -7.88 -4.07 -9.25
CA MET A 228 -7.58 -5.50 -9.20
C MET A 228 -8.19 -6.15 -7.95
N MET A 229 -8.11 -5.49 -6.79
CA MET A 229 -8.69 -6.00 -5.54
C MET A 229 -10.21 -6.01 -5.55
N LEU A 230 -10.86 -4.92 -5.97
CA LEU A 230 -12.32 -4.87 -6.12
C LEU A 230 -12.80 -5.99 -7.04
N LYS A 231 -12.14 -6.18 -8.18
CA LYS A 231 -12.45 -7.28 -9.11
C LYS A 231 -12.23 -8.66 -8.49
N ALA A 232 -11.11 -8.87 -7.81
CA ALA A 232 -10.76 -10.16 -7.20
C ALA A 232 -11.72 -10.55 -6.06
N LEU A 233 -12.27 -9.55 -5.37
CA LEU A 233 -13.26 -9.71 -4.30
C LEU A 233 -14.71 -9.72 -4.81
N ASN A 234 -14.91 -9.59 -6.13
CA ASN A 234 -16.23 -9.47 -6.76
C ASN A 234 -17.05 -8.27 -6.25
N PHE A 235 -16.38 -7.16 -5.95
CA PHE A 235 -16.99 -5.89 -5.57
C PHE A 235 -17.18 -5.00 -6.79
N ARG A 236 -18.08 -4.01 -6.66
CA ARG A 236 -18.31 -3.02 -7.71
C ARG A 236 -17.08 -2.12 -7.87
N PRO A 237 -16.80 -1.62 -9.09
CA PRO A 237 -15.75 -0.63 -9.30
C PRO A 237 -16.05 0.66 -8.51
N LEU A 238 -15.02 1.50 -8.37
CA LEU A 238 -15.21 2.84 -7.81
C LEU A 238 -16.19 3.64 -8.68
N LYS A 239 -17.11 4.35 -8.03
CA LYS A 239 -18.07 5.21 -8.70
C LYS A 239 -17.45 6.58 -9.01
N LYS A 240 -17.97 7.24 -10.03
CA LYS A 240 -17.74 8.69 -10.19
C LYS A 240 -18.48 9.42 -9.07
N SER A 241 -17.89 10.50 -8.58
CA SER A 241 -18.55 11.43 -7.66
C SER A 241 -18.06 12.84 -7.93
N ARG A 242 -18.86 13.79 -7.46
CA ARG A 242 -18.47 15.20 -7.34
C ARG A 242 -18.12 15.46 -5.89
N GLY A 243 -17.10 16.27 -5.67
CA GLY A 243 -16.71 16.71 -4.34
C GLY A 243 -17.40 18.00 -3.94
N LEU A 244 -16.78 18.71 -3.01
CA LEU A 244 -17.23 20.02 -2.56
C LEU A 244 -17.39 21.00 -3.73
N GLU A 245 -18.41 21.85 -3.60
CA GLU A 245 -18.62 23.02 -4.43
C GLU A 245 -17.40 23.94 -4.43
N CYS A 246 -17.11 24.52 -5.57
CA CYS A 246 -16.01 25.45 -5.79
C CYS A 246 -16.41 26.49 -6.83
N MET A 247 -15.67 27.60 -6.92
CA MET A 247 -15.92 28.64 -7.92
C MET A 247 -14.77 28.66 -8.92
N LEU A 248 -15.08 28.72 -10.21
CA LEU A 248 -14.13 28.87 -11.31
C LEU A 248 -14.63 29.99 -12.23
N ASP A 249 -13.87 31.07 -12.38
CA ASP A 249 -14.24 32.23 -13.20
C ASP A 249 -15.65 32.78 -12.90
N GLY A 250 -16.06 32.77 -11.63
CA GLY A 250 -17.38 33.23 -11.19
C GLY A 250 -18.53 32.24 -11.43
N GLN A 251 -18.25 31.04 -11.93
CA GLN A 251 -19.21 29.97 -12.10
C GLN A 251 -19.09 28.92 -10.99
N LEU A 252 -20.23 28.36 -10.57
CA LEU A 252 -20.26 27.25 -9.61
C LEU A 252 -19.80 25.97 -10.30
N GLY A 253 -18.80 25.33 -9.72
CA GLY A 253 -18.27 24.04 -10.12
C GLY A 253 -18.17 23.08 -8.93
N TYR A 254 -17.61 21.91 -9.19
CA TYR A 254 -17.38 20.88 -8.19
C TYR A 254 -15.96 20.35 -8.28
N SER A 255 -15.46 19.87 -7.14
CA SER A 255 -14.14 19.26 -7.10
C SER A 255 -14.16 17.84 -7.67
N VAL A 256 -13.32 17.59 -8.66
CA VAL A 256 -13.22 16.32 -9.38
C VAL A 256 -11.77 15.88 -9.51
N PRO A 257 -11.48 14.58 -9.56
CA PRO A 257 -10.09 14.13 -9.70
C PRO A 257 -9.44 14.55 -11.02
N ILE A 258 -8.13 14.82 -11.01
CA ILE A 258 -7.34 15.15 -12.18
C ILE A 258 -7.15 13.90 -13.04
N CYS A 259 -7.57 14.00 -14.29
CA CYS A 259 -7.31 13.00 -15.30
C CYS A 259 -5.86 13.05 -15.74
N HIS A 260 -5.13 11.97 -15.49
CA HIS A 260 -3.88 11.73 -16.21
C HIS A 260 -4.22 11.23 -17.62
N ALA A 261 -3.46 11.60 -18.65
CA ALA A 261 -3.72 11.17 -20.04
C ALA A 261 -3.74 9.63 -20.21
N GLN A 262 -3.19 8.90 -19.24
CA GLN A 262 -3.15 7.43 -19.20
C GLN A 262 -4.35 6.81 -18.47
N GLN A 263 -5.22 7.59 -17.84
CA GLN A 263 -6.38 7.10 -17.11
C GLN A 263 -7.56 6.82 -18.06
N LYS A 264 -8.35 5.78 -17.73
CA LYS A 264 -9.61 5.52 -18.42
C LYS A 264 -10.62 6.64 -18.08
N ALA A 265 -11.36 7.10 -19.09
CA ALA A 265 -12.38 8.15 -18.95
C ALA A 265 -13.47 7.85 -17.88
N PHE A 266 -13.62 6.58 -17.48
CA PHE A 266 -14.55 6.16 -16.42
C PHE A 266 -14.25 6.72 -15.03
N TYR A 267 -13.02 7.16 -14.77
CA TYR A 267 -12.67 7.78 -13.48
C TYR A 267 -12.56 9.31 -13.57
N CYS A 268 -12.68 9.84 -14.78
CA CYS A 268 -12.62 11.27 -15.02
C CYS A 268 -13.94 11.94 -14.71
N GLY A 269 -13.88 12.97 -13.88
CA GLY A 269 -15.05 13.74 -13.44
C GLY A 269 -15.37 14.94 -14.30
N CYS A 270 -14.57 15.27 -15.33
CA CYS A 270 -14.90 16.40 -16.20
C CYS A 270 -14.50 16.25 -17.67
N ASP A 271 -15.50 16.50 -18.51
CA ASP A 271 -15.37 16.70 -19.96
C ASP A 271 -15.27 18.21 -20.33
N GLY A 272 -15.25 19.11 -19.33
CA GLY A 272 -15.27 20.58 -19.49
C GLY A 272 -13.91 21.28 -19.38
N ASP A 273 -13.94 22.61 -19.44
CA ASP A 273 -12.75 23.45 -19.30
C ASP A 273 -12.16 23.35 -17.88
N PHE A 274 -10.84 23.16 -17.82
CA PHE A 274 -10.08 23.28 -16.58
C PHE A 274 -9.29 24.56 -16.64
N ASP A 275 -9.33 25.37 -15.59
CA ASP A 275 -8.39 26.49 -15.54
C ASP A 275 -6.96 25.95 -15.44
N LYS A 276 -6.14 26.35 -16.42
CA LYS A 276 -4.70 26.03 -16.47
C LYS A 276 -3.89 26.97 -15.58
N LYS A 277 -4.49 28.07 -15.10
CA LYS A 277 -3.80 29.16 -14.38
C LYS A 277 -4.12 29.21 -12.88
N GLU A 278 -5.31 28.79 -12.44
CA GLU A 278 -5.64 28.69 -11.02
C GLU A 278 -5.85 27.23 -10.58
N SER A 279 -4.77 26.61 -10.09
CA SER A 279 -4.81 25.28 -9.52
C SER A 279 -5.61 25.28 -8.21
N CYS A 280 -6.79 24.64 -8.22
CA CYS A 280 -7.57 24.36 -7.02
C CYS A 280 -6.84 23.32 -6.16
N ASN A 281 -5.97 23.86 -5.31
CA ASN A 281 -5.05 23.22 -4.39
C ASN A 281 -5.78 22.51 -3.19
N TYR A 282 -6.32 21.31 -3.39
CA TYR A 282 -6.89 20.46 -2.32
C TYR A 282 -5.82 19.75 -1.46
N GLY A 283 -4.96 20.53 -0.82
CA GLY A 283 -4.42 20.23 0.49
C GLY A 283 -5.07 21.19 1.48
N LEU A 284 -5.80 20.67 2.48
CA LEU A 284 -6.34 21.38 3.66
C LEU A 284 -6.85 22.81 3.39
N LEU A 285 -8.17 22.98 3.29
CA LEU A 285 -8.77 24.31 3.20
C LEU A 285 -8.41 25.15 4.44
N LYS A 286 -7.65 26.23 4.25
CA LYS A 286 -7.45 27.28 5.27
C LYS A 286 -8.06 28.57 4.74
N ASN A 287 -9.13 29.04 5.40
CA ASN A 287 -9.80 30.30 5.10
C ASN A 287 -10.27 30.43 3.63
N GLY A 288 -10.80 29.34 3.06
CA GLY A 288 -11.33 29.35 1.69
C GLY A 288 -10.28 29.47 0.58
N LYS A 289 -8.99 29.27 0.91
CA LYS A 289 -7.87 29.25 -0.06
C LYS A 289 -7.15 27.90 -0.01
N CYS A 290 -6.70 27.49 -1.18
CA CYS A 290 -6.25 26.14 -1.48
C CYS A 290 -4.68 26.04 -1.40
N LEU A 291 -4.08 25.01 -0.75
CA LEU A 291 -2.61 24.70 -0.76
C LEU A 291 -2.18 23.44 -1.58
N ASN A 292 -1.22 23.59 -2.50
CA ASN A 292 -0.75 22.60 -3.51
C ASN A 292 -0.10 21.35 -2.82
N PRO A 293 0.03 20.15 -3.45
CA PRO A 293 -0.45 19.73 -4.77
C PRO A 293 -1.56 18.65 -4.72
N SER A 294 -2.64 18.84 -5.49
CA SER A 294 -3.85 18.00 -5.37
C SER A 294 -4.17 17.20 -6.62
N PHE A 295 -4.55 15.94 -6.40
CA PHE A 295 -5.19 15.04 -7.35
C PHE A 295 -6.59 15.45 -7.78
N VAL A 296 -7.03 16.66 -7.43
CA VAL A 296 -8.40 17.12 -7.54
C VAL A 296 -8.36 18.56 -8.07
N ARG A 297 -9.26 18.89 -8.99
CA ARG A 297 -9.45 20.22 -9.57
C ARG A 297 -10.90 20.66 -9.42
N CYS A 298 -11.10 21.97 -9.33
CA CYS A 298 -12.42 22.53 -9.56
C CYS A 298 -12.78 22.37 -11.03
N CYS A 299 -14.02 22.01 -11.31
CA CYS A 299 -14.52 21.93 -12.65
C CYS A 299 -15.97 22.40 -12.73
N VAL A 300 -16.25 23.15 -13.78
CA VAL A 300 -17.60 23.57 -14.14
C VAL A 300 -18.06 22.64 -15.25
N GLU A 301 -18.94 21.69 -14.90
CA GLU A 301 -19.44 20.75 -15.89
C GLU A 301 -20.36 21.45 -16.89
N ASN A 302 -20.10 21.28 -18.18
CA ASN A 302 -21.11 21.43 -19.22
C ASN A 302 -21.88 20.10 -19.29
N TYR A 303 -23.13 20.10 -18.82
CA TYR A 303 -24.02 18.94 -18.73
C TYR A 303 -23.82 17.89 -19.85
N SER A 304 -23.36 16.69 -19.49
CA SER A 304 -23.56 15.48 -20.30
C SER A 304 -24.36 14.47 -19.45
N ASN A 305 -25.58 14.19 -19.90
CA ASN A 305 -26.69 13.69 -19.09
C ASN A 305 -26.66 12.19 -18.74
N ASN A 306 -25.49 11.54 -18.62
CA ASN A 306 -25.44 10.07 -18.57
C ASN A 306 -24.47 9.48 -17.53
N ILE A 307 -24.41 10.01 -16.31
CA ILE A 307 -23.56 9.43 -15.26
C ILE A 307 -24.35 9.21 -13.97
N ASP A 308 -24.37 7.95 -13.50
CA ASP A 308 -24.76 7.54 -12.15
C ASP A 308 -23.84 8.22 -11.12
N LEU A 309 -24.17 9.45 -10.75
CA LEU A 309 -23.48 10.21 -9.71
C LEU A 309 -24.08 9.84 -8.35
N VAL A 310 -23.22 9.46 -7.41
CA VAL A 310 -23.58 9.50 -5.99
C VAL A 310 -23.32 10.91 -5.52
N ILE A 311 -24.39 11.60 -5.09
CA ILE A 311 -24.35 12.86 -4.35
C ILE A 311 -24.04 12.54 -2.88
#